data_AF-A0A520KHG9-F1
#
_entry.id   AF-A0A520KHG9-F1
#
_cell.length_a   1.000
_cell.length_b   1.000
_cell.length_c   1.000
_cell.angle_alpha   90.00
_cell.angle_beta   90.00
_cell.angle_gamma   90.00
#
_symmetry.space_group_name_H-M   'P 1'
#
loop_
_entity.id
_entity.type
_entity.pdbx_description
1 polymer ?
#
loop_
_entity_poly.entity_id
_entity_poly.type
_entity_poly.pdbx_seq_one_letter_code
_entity_poly.pdbx_strand_id
1 'polypeptide(L)'
;MSSVIKAFLMYPLETTSRFDLYSEPRIKLLGLLIILIASLSLFRKDKLNSFSLIVLSVAVALFQGISPPLGGFYRFLYKNLPGFFIYREVHHFDSLLLLSISLLLGSSLDTLAKKMASRTSLILLTFLMLILVSFYGYPVLSGDLNGFFTPLNIPSYYIDALNYLEKVNITARVFYESGYLTIYSWHPPHCVTENVFYLDPFMPSIVNSRNAFAATTLPDYARSQISGIIDSFYDGNINALRFLGIKYVVIDSADSTSDSFPVEGLKLRKEIGSIKIYEVENSLPLIYPTNSLTVLKEDKRFAFLNAKNSSLFVLEGQSPFSKNVEFSSKVNISWTYVSPVEYRVKVNSTGPFFLVFLETYDDGWSASSSGRIYTHFIGYGYSNAWLINDSGCFEVKVEFRPHVFFYYGSAITIFSIIAVSLLVVLEIRQRNSKSEERSYNHL
;
A
#
# COMPACT_ATOMS: atom_id res chain seq x y z
N MET A 1 6.88 -11.35 -28.70
CA MET A 1 7.90 -10.28 -28.74
C MET A 1 8.73 -10.39 -27.47
N SER A 2 10.05 -10.47 -27.56
CA SER A 2 10.93 -10.60 -26.37
C SER A 2 10.70 -9.45 -25.38
N SER A 3 10.77 -9.75 -24.08
CA SER A 3 10.69 -8.77 -22.96
C SER A 3 11.66 -7.60 -23.16
N VAL A 4 12.83 -7.87 -23.72
CA VAL A 4 13.86 -6.88 -24.07
C VAL A 4 13.34 -5.88 -25.10
N ILE A 5 12.65 -6.34 -26.14
CA ILE A 5 12.12 -5.45 -27.18
C ILE A 5 11.00 -4.57 -26.61
N LYS A 6 10.23 -5.07 -25.64
CA LYS A 6 9.23 -4.26 -24.93
C LYS A 6 9.87 -3.14 -24.11
N ALA A 7 11.03 -3.37 -23.49
CA ALA A 7 11.77 -2.31 -22.79
C ALA A 7 12.11 -1.15 -23.75
N PHE A 8 12.48 -1.49 -24.98
CA PHE A 8 12.78 -0.51 -26.02
C PHE A 8 11.55 0.18 -26.63
N LEU A 9 10.33 -0.12 -26.18
CA LEU A 9 9.17 0.68 -26.56
C LEU A 9 9.06 1.98 -25.75
N MET A 10 9.82 2.12 -24.65
CA MET A 10 9.91 3.31 -23.76
C MET A 10 8.57 3.77 -23.16
N TYR A 11 7.59 2.88 -23.08
CA TYR A 11 6.37 3.09 -22.30
C TYR A 11 5.95 1.78 -21.60
N PRO A 12 5.28 1.88 -20.43
CA PRO A 12 4.61 0.75 -19.79
C PRO A 12 3.63 0.02 -20.71
N LEU A 13 3.46 -1.29 -20.52
CA LEU A 13 2.41 -2.06 -21.23
C LEU A 13 1.03 -1.43 -21.03
N GLU A 14 0.75 -0.89 -19.84
CA GLU A 14 -0.50 -0.21 -19.52
C GLU A 14 -0.75 1.04 -20.37
N THR A 15 0.30 1.73 -20.83
CA THR A 15 0.14 2.91 -21.70
C THR A 15 -0.62 2.56 -22.98
N THR A 16 -0.37 1.39 -23.56
CA THR A 16 -1.10 0.93 -24.77
C THR A 16 -2.55 0.59 -24.51
N SER A 17 -2.92 0.23 -23.28
CA SER A 17 -4.32 0.00 -22.89
C SER A 17 -5.10 1.30 -22.65
N ARG A 18 -4.38 2.40 -22.40
CA ARG A 18 -4.98 3.71 -22.07
C ARG A 18 -4.98 4.67 -23.25
N PHE A 19 -4.04 4.49 -24.17
CA PHE A 19 -3.82 5.38 -25.31
C PHE A 19 -3.66 4.55 -26.57
N ASP A 20 -4.73 4.47 -27.37
CA ASP A 20 -4.76 3.73 -28.63
C ASP A 20 -3.61 4.14 -29.57
N LEU A 21 -3.18 5.40 -29.51
CA LEU A 21 -2.04 5.92 -30.25
C LEU A 21 -0.78 5.04 -30.09
N TYR A 22 -0.44 4.61 -28.86
CA TYR A 22 0.76 3.79 -28.63
C TYR A 22 0.60 2.34 -29.08
N SER A 23 -0.62 1.89 -29.36
CA SER A 23 -0.86 0.58 -29.96
C SER A 23 -0.44 0.54 -31.44
N GLU A 24 -0.46 1.70 -32.11
CA GLU A 24 -0.20 1.81 -33.54
C GLU A 24 1.27 1.48 -33.90
N PRO A 25 1.51 0.74 -34.99
CA PRO A 25 2.86 0.37 -35.42
C PRO A 25 3.79 1.57 -35.65
N ARG A 26 3.26 2.69 -36.14
CA ARG A 26 4.05 3.90 -36.43
C ARG A 26 4.68 4.52 -35.19
N ILE A 27 3.97 4.51 -34.05
CA ILE A 27 4.49 5.05 -32.78
C ILE A 27 5.56 4.13 -32.19
N LYS A 28 5.39 2.81 -32.33
CA LYS A 28 6.41 1.82 -31.96
C LYS A 28 7.70 2.01 -32.77
N LEU A 29 7.57 2.25 -34.08
CA LEU A 29 8.70 2.54 -34.96
C LEU A 29 9.41 3.85 -34.58
N LEU A 30 8.67 4.88 -34.18
CA LEU A 30 9.25 6.13 -33.69
C LEU A 30 10.05 5.93 -32.39
N GLY A 31 9.52 5.16 -31.44
CA GLY A 31 10.27 4.81 -30.22
C GLY A 31 11.58 4.09 -30.53
N LEU A 32 11.54 3.11 -31.43
CA LEU A 32 12.75 2.41 -31.90
C LEU A 32 13.73 3.37 -32.61
N LEU A 33 13.23 4.34 -33.38
CA LEU A 33 14.06 5.34 -34.04
C LEU A 33 14.81 6.23 -33.02
N ILE A 34 14.15 6.63 -31.93
CA ILE A 34 14.82 7.37 -30.82
C ILE A 34 15.98 6.56 -30.27
N ILE A 35 15.78 5.26 -30.05
CA ILE A 35 16.82 4.37 -29.51
C ILE A 35 17.95 4.16 -30.52
N LEU A 36 17.64 4.03 -31.80
CA LEU A 36 18.65 3.96 -32.86
C LEU A 36 19.51 5.23 -32.87
N ILE A 37 18.91 6.41 -32.75
CA ILE A 37 19.65 7.67 -32.62
C ILE A 37 20.47 7.69 -31.33
N ALA A 38 19.89 7.28 -30.20
CA ALA A 38 20.59 7.19 -28.92
C ALA A 38 21.78 6.22 -28.98
N SER A 39 21.71 5.16 -29.80
CA SER A 39 22.80 4.19 -29.97
C SER A 39 24.05 4.77 -30.65
N LEU A 40 23.96 5.92 -31.34
CA LEU A 40 25.13 6.61 -31.90
C LEU A 40 26.12 7.06 -30.81
N SER A 41 25.66 7.21 -29.57
CA SER A 41 26.52 7.51 -28.41
C SER A 41 27.52 6.38 -28.10
N LEU A 42 27.28 5.15 -28.58
CA LEU A 42 28.20 4.00 -28.44
C LEU A 42 29.56 4.25 -29.11
N PHE A 43 29.62 5.15 -30.10
CA PHE A 43 30.86 5.53 -30.76
C PHE A 43 31.72 6.48 -29.92
N ARG A 44 31.20 6.99 -28.79
CA ARG A 44 31.90 7.89 -27.88
C ARG A 44 32.28 7.16 -26.59
N LYS A 45 33.58 7.16 -26.29
CA LYS A 45 34.14 6.54 -25.07
C LYS A 45 34.42 7.57 -23.99
N ASP A 46 33.38 8.24 -23.51
CA ASP A 46 33.49 9.13 -22.34
C ASP A 46 32.80 8.53 -21.10
N LYS A 47 33.08 9.13 -19.93
CA LYS A 47 32.56 8.65 -18.64
C LYS A 47 31.03 8.72 -18.56
N LEU A 48 30.42 9.72 -19.18
CA LEU A 48 28.96 9.92 -19.13
C LEU A 48 28.25 8.85 -19.96
N ASN A 49 28.73 8.55 -21.16
CA ASN A 49 28.18 7.51 -22.01
C ASN A 49 28.41 6.12 -21.40
N SER A 50 29.60 5.88 -20.84
CA SER A 50 29.88 4.61 -20.15
C SER A 50 28.94 4.41 -18.96
N PHE A 51 28.74 5.44 -18.13
CA PHE A 51 27.78 5.43 -17.03
C PHE A 51 26.36 5.18 -17.54
N SER A 52 25.92 5.94 -18.55
CA SER A 52 24.56 5.84 -19.09
C SER A 52 24.28 4.47 -19.71
N LEU A 53 25.26 3.85 -20.36
CA LEU A 53 25.16 2.48 -20.89
C LEU A 53 25.09 1.43 -19.79
N ILE A 54 25.84 1.59 -18.70
CA ILE A 54 25.74 0.71 -17.53
C ILE A 54 24.34 0.82 -16.92
N VAL A 55 23.86 2.05 -16.69
CA VAL A 55 22.51 2.29 -16.16
C VAL A 55 21.44 1.71 -17.10
N LEU A 56 21.56 1.91 -18.41
CA LEU A 56 20.65 1.33 -19.40
C LEU A 56 20.65 -0.20 -19.32
N SER A 57 21.83 -0.81 -19.26
CA SER A 57 21.97 -2.27 -19.20
C SER A 57 21.34 -2.84 -17.93
N VAL A 58 21.57 -2.20 -16.79
CA VAL A 58 20.95 -2.56 -15.50
C VAL A 58 19.45 -2.37 -15.57
N ALA A 59 18.97 -1.23 -16.07
CA ALA A 59 17.54 -0.93 -16.20
C ALA A 59 16.84 -1.95 -17.10
N VAL A 60 17.40 -2.28 -18.26
CA VAL A 60 16.86 -3.32 -19.17
C VAL A 60 16.88 -4.70 -18.52
N ALA A 61 17.90 -5.05 -17.74
CA ALA A 61 17.95 -6.32 -17.01
C ALA A 61 16.84 -6.41 -15.94
N LEU A 62 16.57 -5.31 -15.23
CA LEU A 62 15.55 -5.24 -14.18
C LEU A 62 14.12 -5.11 -14.74
N PHE A 63 13.94 -4.38 -15.84
CA PHE A 63 12.66 -4.20 -16.53
C PHE A 63 12.09 -5.52 -17.09
N GLN A 64 12.95 -6.50 -17.38
CA GLN A 64 12.50 -7.83 -17.81
C GLN A 64 11.74 -8.58 -16.71
N GLY A 65 11.89 -8.19 -15.44
CA GLY A 65 11.32 -8.90 -14.31
C GLY A 65 11.74 -10.36 -14.31
N ILE A 66 10.78 -11.26 -14.16
CA ILE A 66 11.00 -12.72 -14.15
C ILE A 66 11.05 -13.32 -15.57
N SER A 67 10.95 -12.49 -16.62
CA SER A 67 10.95 -12.95 -18.00
C SER A 67 12.38 -13.34 -18.46
N PRO A 68 12.53 -14.35 -19.34
CA PRO A 68 13.83 -14.65 -19.96
C PRO A 68 14.39 -13.46 -20.77
N PRO A 69 15.73 -13.39 -21.01
CA PRO A 69 16.76 -14.31 -20.53
C PRO A 69 17.23 -14.10 -19.09
N LEU A 70 17.09 -12.90 -18.52
CA LEU A 70 17.67 -12.56 -17.21
C LEU A 70 16.73 -12.75 -16.01
N GLY A 71 15.56 -13.35 -16.21
CA GLY A 71 14.55 -13.52 -15.14
C GLY A 71 15.04 -14.27 -13.90
N GLY A 72 16.02 -15.17 -14.04
CA GLY A 72 16.66 -15.84 -12.91
C GLY A 72 17.40 -14.88 -11.98
N PHE A 73 18.06 -13.85 -12.52
CA PHE A 73 18.76 -12.83 -11.74
C PHE A 73 17.77 -11.96 -10.95
N TYR A 74 16.69 -11.52 -11.58
CA TYR A 74 15.65 -10.77 -10.89
C TYR A 74 15.00 -11.59 -9.76
N ARG A 75 14.70 -12.87 -10.01
CA ARG A 75 14.18 -13.79 -8.99
C ARG A 75 15.16 -13.99 -7.83
N PHE A 76 16.46 -14.04 -8.13
CA PHE A 76 17.50 -14.11 -7.11
C PHE A 76 17.49 -12.85 -6.22
N LEU A 77 17.46 -11.65 -6.81
CA LEU A 77 17.35 -10.40 -6.05
C LEU A 77 16.08 -10.37 -5.19
N TYR A 78 14.93 -10.71 -5.77
CA TYR A 78 13.65 -10.73 -5.07
C TYR A 78 13.62 -11.64 -3.84
N LYS A 79 14.28 -12.80 -3.93
CA LYS A 79 14.31 -13.78 -2.82
C LYS A 79 15.40 -13.52 -1.78
N ASN A 80 16.54 -12.96 -2.18
CA ASN A 80 17.74 -12.94 -1.35
C ASN A 80 18.17 -11.54 -0.92
N LEU A 81 17.78 -10.48 -1.63
CA LEU A 81 18.15 -9.11 -1.29
C LEU A 81 17.05 -8.50 -0.40
N PRO A 82 17.33 -8.22 0.89
CA PRO A 82 16.35 -7.62 1.79
C PRO A 82 15.79 -6.32 1.22
N GLY A 83 14.46 -6.15 1.27
CA GLY A 83 13.79 -4.96 0.74
C GLY A 83 13.53 -4.97 -0.78
N PHE A 84 14.13 -5.88 -1.55
CA PHE A 84 13.90 -5.92 -3.00
C PHE A 84 12.47 -6.32 -3.38
N PHE A 85 11.71 -6.90 -2.45
CA PHE A 85 10.29 -7.21 -2.62
C PHE A 85 9.44 -5.97 -2.95
N ILE A 86 9.90 -4.76 -2.61
CA ILE A 86 9.24 -3.49 -2.96
C ILE A 86 9.21 -3.31 -4.47
N TYR A 87 10.27 -3.73 -5.17
CA TYR A 87 10.36 -3.67 -6.62
C TYR A 87 9.62 -4.83 -7.30
N ARG A 88 8.47 -5.29 -6.78
CA ARG A 88 7.68 -6.41 -7.33
C ARG A 88 7.10 -6.13 -8.71
N GLU A 89 6.97 -4.85 -9.07
CA GLU A 89 6.52 -4.41 -10.38
C GLU A 89 7.71 -3.82 -11.15
N VAL A 90 7.87 -4.23 -12.41
CA VAL A 90 9.01 -3.83 -13.25
C VAL A 90 9.04 -2.32 -13.54
N HIS A 91 7.89 -1.65 -13.45
CA HIS A 91 7.71 -0.23 -13.76
C HIS A 91 8.47 0.71 -12.83
N HIS A 92 8.89 0.24 -11.66
CA HIS A 92 9.77 1.01 -10.77
C HIS A 92 11.12 1.37 -11.42
N PHE A 93 11.54 0.60 -12.44
CA PHE A 93 12.80 0.82 -13.15
C PHE A 93 12.65 1.67 -14.43
N ASP A 94 11.43 2.10 -14.78
CA ASP A 94 11.16 2.89 -15.99
C ASP A 94 11.90 4.23 -15.95
N SER A 95 12.02 4.83 -14.76
CA SER A 95 12.78 6.07 -14.56
C SER A 95 14.26 5.93 -14.89
N LEU A 96 14.89 4.80 -14.52
CA LEU A 96 16.30 4.52 -14.84
C LEU A 96 16.49 4.29 -16.34
N LEU A 97 15.54 3.56 -16.96
CA LEU A 97 15.53 3.33 -18.40
C LEU A 97 15.44 4.67 -19.15
N LEU A 98 14.44 5.49 -18.85
CA LEU A 98 14.23 6.79 -19.49
C LEU A 98 15.41 7.74 -19.29
N LEU A 99 15.92 7.84 -18.05
CA LEU A 99 17.08 8.67 -17.74
C LEU A 99 18.30 8.30 -18.59
N SER A 100 18.60 7.00 -18.68
CA SER A 100 19.75 6.52 -19.46
C SER A 100 19.59 6.80 -20.95
N ILE A 101 18.40 6.59 -21.53
CA ILE A 101 18.13 6.87 -22.94
C ILE A 101 18.20 8.37 -23.22
N SER A 102 17.68 9.23 -22.34
CA SER A 102 17.76 10.69 -22.50
C SER A 102 19.20 11.19 -22.53
N LEU A 103 20.07 10.67 -21.66
CA LEU A 103 21.50 11.03 -21.64
C LEU A 103 22.22 10.58 -22.90
N LEU A 104 21.99 9.34 -23.35
CA LEU A 104 22.58 8.80 -24.57
C LEU A 104 22.08 9.56 -25.81
N LEU A 105 20.78 9.88 -25.87
CA LEU A 105 20.19 10.70 -26.92
C LEU A 105 20.85 12.08 -26.99
N GLY A 106 21.01 12.76 -25.85
CA GLY A 106 21.71 14.04 -25.79
C GLY A 106 23.15 13.96 -26.29
N SER A 107 23.91 12.93 -25.89
CA SER A 107 25.27 12.72 -26.39
C SER A 107 25.31 12.42 -27.89
N SER A 108 24.35 11.65 -28.41
CA SER A 108 24.24 11.39 -29.85
C SER A 108 24.01 12.67 -30.63
N LEU A 109 23.07 13.50 -30.17
CA LEU A 109 22.75 14.78 -30.80
C LEU A 109 23.93 15.76 -30.78
N ASP A 110 24.70 15.84 -29.69
CA ASP A 110 25.95 16.63 -29.65
C ASP A 110 26.96 16.14 -30.72
N THR A 111 27.04 14.83 -30.92
CA THR A 111 27.93 14.24 -31.92
C THR A 111 27.48 14.54 -33.35
N LEU A 112 26.18 14.45 -33.62
CA LEU A 112 25.58 14.82 -34.90
C LEU A 112 25.74 16.32 -35.19
N ALA A 113 25.47 17.17 -34.19
CA ALA A 113 25.58 18.61 -34.29
C ALA A 113 27.01 19.05 -34.66
N LYS A 114 28.04 18.40 -34.10
CA LYS A 114 29.45 18.67 -34.43
C LYS A 114 29.85 18.31 -35.86
N LYS A 115 29.12 17.40 -36.52
CA LYS A 115 29.36 17.01 -37.91
C LYS A 115 28.60 17.89 -38.92
N MET A 116 27.70 18.75 -38.44
CA MET A 116 26.86 19.60 -39.29
C MET A 116 27.65 20.83 -39.73
N ALA A 117 27.79 21.01 -41.05
CA ALA A 117 28.60 22.08 -41.63
C ALA A 117 27.93 23.46 -41.60
N SER A 118 26.60 23.53 -41.51
CA SER A 118 25.85 24.79 -41.58
C SER A 118 24.91 24.99 -40.38
N ARG A 119 24.73 26.25 -39.98
CA ARG A 119 23.76 26.63 -38.93
C ARG A 119 22.34 26.18 -39.28
N THR A 120 21.97 26.24 -40.57
CA THR A 120 20.68 25.78 -41.07
C THR A 120 20.46 24.28 -40.81
N SER A 121 21.47 23.44 -41.06
CA SER A 121 21.36 22.00 -40.82
C SER A 121 21.20 21.66 -39.33
N LEU A 122 21.85 22.41 -38.44
CA LEU A 122 21.71 22.27 -36.99
C LEU A 122 20.30 22.67 -36.51
N ILE A 123 19.75 23.75 -37.07
CA ILE A 123 18.36 24.18 -36.80
C ILE A 123 17.39 23.08 -37.27
N LEU A 124 17.56 22.57 -38.48
CA LEU A 124 16.71 21.50 -39.03
C LEU A 124 16.77 20.23 -38.18
N LEU A 125 17.96 19.80 -37.76
CA LEU A 125 18.13 18.66 -36.84
C LEU A 125 17.38 18.89 -35.52
N THR A 126 17.50 20.09 -34.96
CA THR A 126 16.83 20.44 -33.70
C THR A 126 15.31 20.40 -33.85
N PHE A 127 14.77 21.00 -34.92
CA PHE A 127 13.34 20.95 -35.22
C PHE A 127 12.85 19.52 -35.47
N LEU A 128 13.60 18.71 -36.23
CA LEU A 128 13.27 17.31 -36.47
C LEU A 128 13.18 16.54 -35.15
N MET A 129 14.15 16.72 -34.26
CA MET A 129 14.15 16.06 -32.95
C MET A 129 13.02 16.54 -32.05
N LEU A 130 12.73 17.85 -32.05
CA LEU A 130 11.58 18.40 -31.32
C LEU A 130 10.28 17.80 -31.83
N ILE A 131 10.08 17.74 -33.15
CA ILE A 131 8.89 17.13 -33.76
C ILE A 131 8.79 15.66 -33.36
N LEU A 132 9.90 14.92 -33.41
CA LEU A 132 9.93 13.50 -33.12
C LEU A 132 9.58 13.21 -31.66
N VAL A 133 10.21 13.92 -30.71
CA VAL A 133 9.93 13.78 -29.28
C VAL A 133 8.52 14.25 -28.94
N SER A 134 8.07 15.38 -29.51
CA SER A 134 6.72 15.90 -29.29
C SER A 134 5.64 14.99 -29.85
N PHE A 135 5.87 14.38 -31.01
CA PHE A 135 4.91 13.46 -31.60
C PHE A 135 4.85 12.14 -30.80
N TYR A 136 5.99 11.65 -30.31
CA TYR A 136 6.02 10.49 -29.41
C TYR A 136 5.37 10.79 -28.05
N GLY A 137 5.48 12.02 -27.55
CA GLY A 137 4.85 12.51 -26.31
C GLY A 137 3.48 13.19 -26.52
N TYR A 138 2.85 13.05 -27.70
CA TYR A 138 1.70 13.86 -28.10
C TYR A 138 0.54 13.85 -27.10
N PRO A 139 0.11 12.72 -26.49
CA PRO A 139 -0.99 12.73 -25.53
C PRO A 139 -0.72 13.57 -24.27
N VAL A 140 0.55 13.74 -23.90
CA VAL A 140 0.93 14.60 -22.77
C VAL A 140 0.88 16.07 -23.19
N LEU A 141 1.30 16.39 -24.42
CA LEU A 141 1.31 17.76 -24.92
C LEU A 141 -0.07 18.29 -25.28
N SER A 142 -1.01 17.43 -25.67
CA SER A 142 -2.40 17.82 -25.92
C SER A 142 -3.15 18.18 -24.63
N GLY A 143 -2.65 17.74 -23.47
CA GLY A 143 -3.39 17.76 -22.20
C GLY A 143 -4.57 16.79 -22.17
N ASP A 144 -4.87 16.13 -23.29
CA ASP A 144 -5.90 15.11 -23.41
C ASP A 144 -5.30 13.74 -23.09
N LEU A 145 -5.36 13.43 -21.81
CA LEU A 145 -4.84 12.18 -21.25
C LEU A 145 -5.94 11.09 -21.20
N ASN A 146 -6.87 11.11 -22.16
CA ASN A 146 -8.03 10.20 -22.25
C ASN A 146 -8.86 10.16 -20.95
N GLY A 147 -9.07 11.34 -20.35
CA GLY A 147 -9.81 11.46 -19.10
C GLY A 147 -9.03 11.06 -17.84
N PHE A 148 -7.78 10.59 -17.94
CA PHE A 148 -7.03 10.07 -16.78
C PHE A 148 -6.79 11.08 -15.66
N PHE A 149 -6.61 12.37 -16.01
CA PHE A 149 -6.49 13.45 -15.04
C PHE A 149 -7.75 14.32 -14.96
N THR A 150 -8.91 13.82 -15.42
CA THR A 150 -10.15 14.56 -15.20
C THR A 150 -10.45 14.64 -13.71
N PRO A 151 -10.70 15.84 -13.17
CA PRO A 151 -11.09 15.97 -11.78
C PRO A 151 -12.35 15.15 -11.49
N LEU A 152 -12.26 14.30 -10.47
CA LEU A 152 -13.39 13.54 -9.95
C LEU A 152 -14.35 14.51 -9.23
N ASN A 153 -15.53 14.72 -9.81
CA ASN A 153 -16.61 15.44 -9.14
C ASN A 153 -17.39 14.48 -8.25
N ILE A 154 -16.87 14.22 -7.06
CA ILE A 154 -17.53 13.37 -6.06
C ILE A 154 -18.82 14.06 -5.60
N PRO A 155 -19.99 13.40 -5.67
CA PRO A 155 -21.23 13.95 -5.15
C PRO A 155 -21.13 14.34 -3.67
N SER A 156 -21.74 15.47 -3.28
CA SER A 156 -21.59 16.01 -1.92
C SER A 156 -22.08 15.06 -0.83
N TYR A 157 -23.03 14.16 -1.15
CA TYR A 157 -23.59 13.22 -0.19
C TYR A 157 -22.56 12.22 0.37
N TYR A 158 -21.45 11.93 -0.34
CA TYR A 158 -20.36 11.13 0.22
C TYR A 158 -19.65 11.86 1.35
N ILE A 159 -19.33 13.14 1.13
CA ILE A 159 -18.66 13.98 2.12
C ILE A 159 -19.58 14.20 3.32
N ASP A 160 -20.87 14.42 3.10
CA ASP A 160 -21.86 14.53 4.16
C ASP A 160 -21.98 13.22 4.99
N ALA A 161 -21.87 12.06 4.36
CA ALA A 161 -21.85 10.76 5.03
C ALA A 161 -20.58 10.53 5.85
N LEU A 162 -19.41 10.89 5.32
CA LEU A 162 -18.15 10.84 6.06
C LEU A 162 -18.18 11.75 7.30
N ASN A 163 -18.58 13.02 7.11
CA ASN A 163 -18.74 13.98 8.20
C ASN A 163 -19.72 13.50 9.28
N TYR A 164 -20.79 12.82 8.87
CA TYR A 164 -21.73 12.21 9.81
C TYR A 164 -21.08 11.08 10.62
N LEU A 165 -20.35 10.16 9.97
CA LEU A 165 -19.68 9.03 10.64
C LEU A 165 -18.61 9.50 11.61
N GLU A 166 -17.79 10.49 11.21
CA GLU A 166 -16.75 11.09 12.05
C GLU A 166 -17.36 11.72 13.32
N LYS A 167 -18.45 12.48 13.15
CA LYS A 167 -19.15 13.14 14.26
C LYS A 167 -19.79 12.16 15.23
N VAL A 168 -20.34 11.05 14.73
CA VAL A 168 -21.06 10.09 15.57
C VAL A 168 -20.07 9.24 16.38
N ASN A 169 -19.02 8.71 15.75
CA ASN A 169 -18.00 7.96 16.46
C ASN A 169 -16.74 7.72 15.59
N ILE A 170 -15.72 8.57 15.75
CA ILE A 170 -14.43 8.44 15.03
C ILE A 170 -13.71 7.10 15.26
N THR A 171 -14.04 6.38 16.34
CA THR A 171 -13.38 5.10 16.67
C THR A 171 -14.15 3.86 16.22
N ALA A 172 -15.36 4.06 15.69
CA ALA A 172 -16.19 2.96 15.21
C ALA A 172 -15.65 2.42 13.89
N ARG A 173 -15.52 1.08 13.78
CA ARG A 173 -15.26 0.47 12.47
C ARG A 173 -16.48 0.55 11.59
N VAL A 174 -16.24 0.96 10.36
CA VAL A 174 -17.25 1.08 9.32
C VAL A 174 -16.92 0.06 8.24
N PHE A 175 -17.90 -0.74 7.87
CA PHE A 175 -17.78 -1.71 6.78
C PHE A 175 -18.48 -1.17 5.54
N TYR A 176 -17.79 -1.22 4.40
CA TYR A 176 -18.29 -0.78 3.11
C TYR A 176 -18.58 -2.01 2.25
N GLU A 177 -19.81 -2.13 1.76
CA GLU A 177 -20.23 -3.25 0.91
C GLU A 177 -19.39 -3.31 -0.37
N SER A 178 -19.19 -2.16 -1.00
CA SER A 178 -18.47 -2.09 -2.25
C SER A 178 -16.98 -2.26 -2.01
N GLY A 179 -16.34 -3.08 -2.85
CA GLY A 179 -14.92 -3.38 -2.73
C GLY A 179 -14.04 -2.13 -2.84
N TYR A 180 -12.74 -2.28 -2.52
CA TYR A 180 -11.74 -1.21 -2.61
C TYR A 180 -11.78 -0.43 -3.92
N LEU A 181 -12.11 -1.13 -5.02
CA LEU A 181 -12.31 -0.54 -6.33
C LEU A 181 -13.81 -0.57 -6.66
N THR A 182 -14.36 0.59 -7.01
CA THR A 182 -15.78 0.75 -7.33
C THR A 182 -15.94 1.45 -8.68
N ILE A 183 -16.92 0.98 -9.48
CA ILE A 183 -17.37 1.67 -10.69
C ILE A 183 -18.61 2.47 -10.28
N TYR A 184 -18.44 3.78 -10.19
CA TYR A 184 -19.52 4.67 -9.80
C TYR A 184 -20.36 5.09 -11.00
N SER A 185 -21.68 5.13 -10.84
CA SER A 185 -22.64 5.60 -11.85
C SER A 185 -22.45 7.07 -12.23
N TRP A 186 -21.95 7.88 -11.31
CA TRP A 186 -21.61 9.30 -11.52
C TRP A 186 -20.20 9.51 -12.09
N HIS A 187 -19.42 8.44 -12.28
CA HIS A 187 -18.10 8.46 -12.90
C HIS A 187 -18.17 7.89 -14.33
N PRO A 188 -17.33 8.33 -15.28
CA PRO A 188 -17.40 7.84 -16.65
C PRO A 188 -17.33 6.31 -16.70
N PRO A 189 -18.18 5.67 -17.53
CA PRO A 189 -18.18 4.23 -17.68
C PRO A 189 -16.78 3.78 -18.09
N HIS A 190 -16.31 2.68 -17.51
CA HIS A 190 -14.95 2.11 -17.66
C HIS A 190 -13.86 2.70 -16.78
N CYS A 191 -14.13 3.73 -15.98
CA CYS A 191 -13.16 4.21 -15.00
C CYS A 191 -13.44 3.55 -13.63
N VAL A 192 -12.51 2.71 -13.20
CA VAL A 192 -12.51 2.11 -11.86
C VAL A 192 -11.72 3.04 -10.96
N THR A 193 -12.31 3.48 -9.85
CA THR A 193 -11.63 4.32 -8.86
C THR A 193 -11.60 3.62 -7.52
N GLU A 194 -10.66 4.03 -6.67
CA GLU A 194 -10.71 3.70 -5.26
C GLU A 194 -12.03 4.19 -4.67
N ASN A 195 -12.62 3.36 -3.82
CA ASN A 195 -13.88 3.67 -3.19
C ASN A 195 -13.71 4.90 -2.28
N VAL A 196 -14.61 5.88 -2.40
CA VAL A 196 -14.52 7.19 -1.73
C VAL A 196 -14.36 7.04 -0.21
N PHE A 197 -14.96 6.02 0.38
CA PHE A 197 -14.87 5.79 1.81
C PHE A 197 -13.55 5.15 2.27
N TYR A 198 -12.74 4.61 1.35
CA TYR A 198 -11.38 4.15 1.64
C TYR A 198 -10.34 5.27 1.52
N LEU A 199 -10.70 6.43 0.96
CA LEU A 199 -9.80 7.59 0.81
C LEU A 199 -9.63 8.38 2.12
N ASP A 200 -10.48 8.14 3.13
CA ASP A 200 -10.40 8.82 4.41
C ASP A 200 -9.38 8.13 5.34
N PRO A 201 -8.25 8.80 5.68
CA PRO A 201 -7.20 8.22 6.51
C PRO A 201 -7.59 8.01 7.97
N PHE A 202 -8.74 8.55 8.42
CA PHE A 202 -9.20 8.45 9.80
C PHE A 202 -10.07 7.23 10.09
N MET A 203 -10.42 6.44 9.06
CA MET A 203 -11.22 5.25 9.27
C MET A 203 -10.38 4.11 9.85
N PRO A 204 -10.79 3.48 10.97
CA PRO A 204 -10.06 2.34 11.49
C PRO A 204 -10.09 1.17 10.49
N SER A 205 -8.95 0.48 10.36
CA SER A 205 -8.76 -0.63 9.43
C SER A 205 -9.87 -1.67 9.53
N ILE A 206 -10.39 -2.07 8.37
CA ILE A 206 -11.38 -3.15 8.27
C ILE A 206 -10.63 -4.47 8.22
N VAL A 207 -10.96 -5.36 9.16
CA VAL A 207 -10.60 -6.78 9.07
C VAL A 207 -11.41 -7.39 7.94
N ASN A 208 -10.77 -7.65 6.81
CA ASN A 208 -11.39 -8.28 5.65
C ASN A 208 -10.49 -9.37 5.05
N SER A 209 -11.06 -10.24 4.23
CA SER A 209 -10.36 -11.37 3.60
C SER A 209 -9.20 -10.91 2.70
N ARG A 210 -9.35 -9.77 2.00
CA ARG A 210 -8.30 -9.19 1.15
C ARG A 210 -7.08 -8.76 1.97
N ASN A 211 -7.28 -7.99 3.03
CA ASN A 211 -6.24 -7.52 3.93
C ASN A 211 -5.56 -8.70 4.64
N ALA A 212 -6.35 -9.70 5.06
CA ALA A 212 -5.84 -10.94 5.63
C ALA A 212 -4.95 -11.72 4.64
N PHE A 213 -5.33 -11.76 3.37
CA PHE A 213 -4.54 -12.39 2.31
C PHE A 213 -3.23 -11.63 2.05
N ALA A 214 -3.25 -10.30 2.09
CA ALA A 214 -2.07 -9.47 1.90
C ALA A 214 -1.11 -9.45 3.12
N ALA A 215 -1.60 -9.76 4.31
CA ALA A 215 -0.81 -9.78 5.54
C ALA A 215 0.16 -10.97 5.55
N THR A 216 1.45 -10.71 5.37
CA THR A 216 2.48 -11.77 5.22
C THR A 216 2.77 -12.53 6.53
N THR A 217 2.57 -11.88 7.67
CA THR A 217 2.81 -12.40 9.03
C THR A 217 1.61 -13.16 9.58
N LEU A 218 0.42 -13.01 8.99
CA LEU A 218 -0.80 -13.65 9.47
C LEU A 218 -0.77 -15.17 9.17
N PRO A 219 -1.02 -16.05 10.14
CA PRO A 219 -1.08 -17.49 9.89
C PRO A 219 -2.22 -17.91 8.96
N ASP A 220 -2.05 -19.00 8.20
CA ASP A 220 -3.06 -19.49 7.26
C ASP A 220 -4.40 -19.83 7.90
N TYR A 221 -4.39 -20.39 9.12
CA TYR A 221 -5.62 -20.66 9.85
C TYR A 221 -6.35 -19.35 10.16
N ALA A 222 -5.66 -18.28 10.56
CA ALA A 222 -6.28 -17.00 10.88
C ALA A 222 -6.88 -16.34 9.62
N ARG A 223 -6.21 -16.48 8.46
CA ARG A 223 -6.80 -16.10 7.16
C ARG A 223 -8.10 -16.85 6.89
N SER A 224 -8.10 -18.17 7.11
CA SER A 224 -9.30 -19.01 6.95
C SER A 224 -10.42 -18.63 7.92
N GLN A 225 -10.08 -18.25 9.16
CA GLN A 225 -11.04 -17.76 10.15
C GLN A 225 -11.69 -16.46 9.70
N ILE A 226 -10.90 -15.47 9.27
CA ILE A 226 -11.44 -14.18 8.77
C ILE A 226 -12.35 -14.42 7.57
N SER A 227 -11.92 -15.23 6.59
CA SER A 227 -12.76 -15.58 5.44
C SER A 227 -14.08 -16.19 5.89
N GLY A 228 -14.06 -17.22 6.74
CA GLY A 228 -15.28 -17.91 7.16
C GLY A 228 -16.22 -17.05 8.00
N ILE A 229 -15.70 -16.09 8.79
CA ILE A 229 -16.53 -15.09 9.48
C ILE A 229 -17.25 -14.20 8.47
N ILE A 230 -16.55 -13.75 7.43
CA ILE A 230 -17.12 -12.90 6.37
C ILE A 230 -18.11 -13.70 5.51
N ASP A 231 -17.79 -14.94 5.15
CA ASP A 231 -18.68 -15.83 4.41
C ASP A 231 -19.99 -16.05 5.21
N SER A 232 -19.87 -16.27 6.54
CA SER A 232 -21.03 -16.38 7.42
C SER A 232 -21.89 -15.12 7.44
N PHE A 233 -21.28 -13.93 7.30
CA PHE A 233 -22.04 -12.68 7.17
C PHE A 233 -22.85 -12.68 5.87
N TYR A 234 -22.23 -13.01 4.74
CA TYR A 234 -22.91 -13.10 3.44
C TYR A 234 -23.99 -14.18 3.39
N ASP A 235 -23.85 -15.24 4.19
CA ASP A 235 -24.90 -16.27 4.42
C ASP A 235 -26.06 -15.77 5.32
N GLY A 236 -26.03 -14.52 5.77
CA GLY A 236 -27.09 -13.86 6.55
C GLY A 236 -26.85 -13.78 8.06
N ASN A 237 -25.70 -14.23 8.58
CA ASN A 237 -25.40 -14.14 10.02
C ASN A 237 -24.76 -12.79 10.39
N ILE A 238 -25.57 -11.79 10.71
CA ILE A 238 -25.09 -10.45 11.12
C ILE A 238 -24.15 -10.47 12.32
N ASN A 239 -24.23 -11.47 13.20
CA ASN A 239 -23.33 -11.54 14.36
C ASN A 239 -21.86 -11.63 13.96
N ALA A 240 -21.54 -12.07 12.74
CA ALA A 240 -20.19 -11.99 12.20
C ALA A 240 -19.63 -10.56 12.24
N LEU A 241 -20.43 -9.55 11.88
CA LEU A 241 -20.02 -8.14 11.94
C LEU A 241 -19.73 -7.69 13.38
N ARG A 242 -20.54 -8.16 14.34
CA ARG A 242 -20.33 -7.89 15.76
C ARG A 242 -18.96 -8.39 16.24
N PHE A 243 -18.57 -9.59 15.84
CA PHE A 243 -17.29 -10.16 16.24
C PHE A 243 -16.10 -9.53 15.51
N LEU A 244 -16.29 -9.00 14.30
CA LEU A 244 -15.29 -8.17 13.61
C LEU A 244 -15.17 -6.74 14.20
N GLY A 245 -15.98 -6.40 15.20
CA GLY A 245 -16.02 -5.07 15.81
C GLY A 245 -16.57 -3.99 14.87
N ILE A 246 -17.33 -4.39 13.84
CA ILE A 246 -17.95 -3.49 12.87
C ILE A 246 -19.17 -2.87 13.51
N LYS A 247 -19.21 -1.54 13.58
CA LYS A 247 -20.30 -0.80 14.21
C LYS A 247 -21.28 -0.22 13.19
N TYR A 248 -20.77 0.25 12.07
CA TYR A 248 -21.57 0.78 10.97
C TYR A 248 -21.33 0.00 9.70
N VAL A 249 -22.39 -0.19 8.92
CA VAL A 249 -22.33 -0.74 7.56
C VAL A 249 -22.87 0.32 6.62
N VAL A 250 -22.10 0.65 5.59
CA VAL A 250 -22.43 1.69 4.62
C VAL A 250 -22.62 1.04 3.26
N ILE A 251 -23.78 1.32 2.69
CA ILE A 251 -24.21 0.79 1.39
C ILE A 251 -24.58 1.98 0.52
N ASP A 252 -24.04 2.03 -0.67
CA ASP A 252 -24.48 2.96 -1.70
C ASP A 252 -25.53 2.30 -2.59
N SER A 253 -26.80 2.70 -2.48
CA SER A 253 -27.85 2.07 -3.27
C SER A 253 -27.79 2.38 -4.78
N ALA A 254 -27.01 3.38 -5.20
CA ALA A 254 -26.84 3.68 -6.62
C ALA A 254 -25.84 2.72 -7.29
N ASP A 255 -24.83 2.28 -6.54
CA ASP A 255 -23.65 1.57 -7.06
C ASP A 255 -23.40 0.23 -6.34
N SER A 256 -24.31 -0.19 -5.45
CA SER A 256 -24.22 -1.47 -4.75
C SER A 256 -24.19 -2.60 -5.76
N THR A 257 -23.13 -3.40 -5.68
CA THR A 257 -22.89 -4.48 -6.65
C THR A 257 -23.73 -5.73 -6.37
N SER A 258 -24.39 -5.83 -5.22
CA SER A 258 -25.15 -7.01 -4.83
C SER A 258 -26.61 -6.71 -4.48
N ASP A 259 -27.53 -7.27 -5.28
CA ASP A 259 -28.94 -7.49 -4.91
C ASP A 259 -29.07 -8.40 -3.66
N SER A 260 -27.97 -8.97 -3.17
CA SER A 260 -27.89 -9.99 -2.11
C SER A 260 -27.19 -9.53 -0.83
N PHE A 261 -26.87 -8.25 -0.64
CA PHE A 261 -26.23 -7.82 0.61
C PHE A 261 -27.20 -7.99 1.80
N PRO A 262 -26.84 -8.75 2.85
CA PRO A 262 -27.75 -9.04 3.93
C PRO A 262 -27.92 -7.82 4.84
N VAL A 263 -29.05 -7.13 4.66
CA VAL A 263 -29.48 -6.00 5.50
C VAL A 263 -30.50 -6.39 6.58
N GLU A 264 -31.09 -7.58 6.48
CA GLU A 264 -32.14 -8.05 7.39
C GLU A 264 -31.59 -8.26 8.80
N GLY A 265 -31.96 -7.39 9.74
CA GLY A 265 -31.48 -7.39 11.13
C GLY A 265 -30.46 -6.27 11.43
N LEU A 266 -30.05 -5.51 10.42
CA LEU A 266 -29.33 -4.26 10.60
C LEU A 266 -30.31 -3.10 10.79
N LYS A 267 -29.96 -2.16 11.68
CA LYS A 267 -30.82 -1.00 11.95
C LYS A 267 -30.41 0.19 11.09
N LEU A 268 -31.27 0.62 10.17
CA LEU A 268 -31.04 1.84 9.41
C LEU A 268 -30.95 3.04 10.36
N ARG A 269 -29.82 3.76 10.34
CA ARG A 269 -29.58 4.94 11.18
C ARG A 269 -29.75 6.25 10.44
N LYS A 270 -29.27 6.30 9.20
CA LYS A 270 -29.26 7.52 8.40
C LYS A 270 -29.23 7.18 6.92
N GLU A 271 -29.87 8.05 6.15
CA GLU A 271 -29.83 8.05 4.69
C GLU A 271 -29.42 9.45 4.23
N ILE A 272 -28.44 9.53 3.32
CA ILE A 272 -27.85 10.76 2.80
C ILE A 272 -27.60 10.55 1.31
N GLY A 273 -28.43 11.15 0.44
CA GLY A 273 -28.38 10.85 -0.99
C GLY A 273 -28.67 9.36 -1.24
N SER A 274 -27.79 8.68 -1.99
CA SER A 274 -27.86 7.22 -2.20
C SER A 274 -27.21 6.40 -1.07
N ILE A 275 -26.56 7.06 -0.11
CA ILE A 275 -25.83 6.38 0.96
C ILE A 275 -26.76 6.02 2.10
N LYS A 276 -26.83 4.73 2.42
CA LYS A 276 -27.53 4.18 3.58
C LYS A 276 -26.54 3.70 4.62
N ILE A 277 -26.68 4.23 5.83
CA ILE A 277 -25.83 3.91 6.98
C ILE A 277 -26.64 3.09 7.96
N TYR A 278 -26.24 1.83 8.12
CA TYR A 278 -26.82 0.88 9.05
C TYR A 278 -25.94 0.73 10.29
N GLU A 279 -26.54 0.49 11.44
CA GLU A 279 -25.84 0.15 12.67
C GLU A 279 -25.99 -1.33 13.00
N VAL A 280 -24.87 -1.93 13.40
CA VAL A 280 -24.83 -3.26 14.01
C VAL A 280 -25.12 -3.11 15.50
N GLU A 281 -26.25 -3.64 15.94
CA GLU A 281 -26.62 -3.68 17.35
C GLU A 281 -25.64 -4.59 18.12
N ASN A 282 -25.26 -4.19 19.34
CA ASN A 282 -24.35 -4.94 20.22
C ASN A 282 -22.96 -5.27 19.62
N SER A 283 -22.49 -4.49 18.64
CA SER A 283 -21.12 -4.58 18.14
C SER A 283 -20.09 -4.49 19.26
N LEU A 284 -19.06 -5.34 19.20
CA LEU A 284 -17.99 -5.34 20.20
C LEU A 284 -17.06 -4.13 19.98
N PRO A 285 -16.65 -3.42 21.04
CA PRO A 285 -15.67 -2.35 20.93
C PRO A 285 -14.34 -2.86 20.39
N LEU A 286 -13.55 -1.98 19.76
CA LEU A 286 -12.22 -2.31 19.25
C LEU A 286 -11.32 -2.94 20.32
N ILE A 287 -11.33 -2.36 21.53
CA ILE A 287 -10.67 -2.89 22.72
C ILE A 287 -11.71 -3.04 23.83
N TYR A 288 -11.83 -4.24 24.40
CA TYR A 288 -12.75 -4.51 25.50
C TYR A 288 -12.21 -5.59 26.45
N PRO A 289 -12.67 -5.61 27.72
CA PRO A 289 -12.31 -6.63 28.68
C PRO A 289 -13.33 -7.77 28.67
N THR A 290 -12.89 -8.97 28.98
CA THR A 290 -13.79 -10.09 29.30
C THR A 290 -13.20 -11.00 30.36
N ASN A 291 -14.06 -11.62 31.15
CA ASN A 291 -13.66 -12.46 32.27
C ASN A 291 -13.72 -13.95 31.93
N SER A 292 -14.37 -14.31 30.82
CA SER A 292 -14.54 -15.69 30.42
C SER A 292 -13.80 -15.95 29.12
N LEU A 293 -13.19 -17.12 29.06
CA LEU A 293 -12.57 -17.70 27.90
C LEU A 293 -13.14 -19.10 27.66
N THR A 294 -13.61 -19.32 26.45
CA THR A 294 -14.14 -20.60 26.00
C THR A 294 -13.21 -21.21 24.95
N VAL A 295 -12.76 -22.43 25.19
CA VAL A 295 -11.94 -23.17 24.22
C VAL A 295 -12.87 -23.93 23.27
N LEU A 296 -12.69 -23.71 21.97
CA LEU A 296 -13.41 -24.37 20.90
C LEU A 296 -12.49 -25.37 20.19
N LYS A 297 -13.08 -26.50 19.80
CA LYS A 297 -12.46 -27.44 18.87
C LYS A 297 -12.58 -26.91 17.44
N GLU A 298 -11.68 -27.33 16.57
CA GLU A 298 -11.63 -26.87 15.17
C GLU A 298 -12.94 -27.13 14.40
N ASP A 299 -13.62 -28.26 14.65
CA ASP A 299 -14.91 -28.59 14.04
C ASP A 299 -16.04 -27.62 14.43
N LYS A 300 -15.87 -26.89 15.53
CA LYS A 300 -16.83 -25.91 16.07
C LYS A 300 -16.30 -24.48 16.04
N ARG A 301 -15.29 -24.20 15.21
CA ARG A 301 -14.58 -22.90 15.19
C ARG A 301 -15.48 -21.68 15.00
N PHE A 302 -16.64 -21.81 14.34
CA PHE A 302 -17.61 -20.71 14.14
C PHE A 302 -18.77 -20.70 15.13
N ALA A 303 -18.81 -21.60 16.12
CA ALA A 303 -19.92 -21.67 17.08
C ALA A 303 -20.10 -20.38 17.90
N PHE A 304 -19.03 -19.59 18.05
CA PHE A 304 -19.08 -18.30 18.76
C PHE A 304 -19.94 -17.26 18.03
N LEU A 305 -20.15 -17.38 16.72
CA LEU A 305 -20.97 -16.43 15.96
C LEU A 305 -22.41 -16.38 16.47
N ASN A 306 -22.89 -17.44 17.11
CA ASN A 306 -24.24 -17.50 17.70
C ASN A 306 -24.25 -17.19 19.21
N ALA A 307 -23.09 -16.85 19.80
CA ALA A 307 -22.98 -16.58 21.21
C ALA A 307 -23.52 -15.19 21.57
N LYS A 308 -24.42 -15.14 22.57
CA LYS A 308 -24.99 -13.88 23.07
C LYS A 308 -24.08 -13.16 24.07
N ASN A 309 -23.17 -13.88 24.72
CA ASN A 309 -22.23 -13.31 25.69
C ASN A 309 -20.97 -12.76 25.00
N SER A 310 -20.18 -11.98 25.74
CA SER A 310 -18.89 -11.43 25.32
C SER A 310 -17.71 -12.30 25.77
N SER A 311 -17.90 -13.62 25.92
CA SER A 311 -16.80 -14.54 26.23
C SER A 311 -15.74 -14.45 25.12
N LEU A 312 -14.46 -14.52 25.48
CA LEU A 312 -13.38 -14.68 24.53
C LEU A 312 -13.34 -16.13 24.04
N PHE A 313 -13.42 -16.36 22.74
CA PHE A 313 -13.31 -17.71 22.20
C PHE A 313 -11.90 -17.93 21.66
N VAL A 314 -11.32 -19.08 21.93
CA VAL A 314 -10.00 -19.48 21.42
C VAL A 314 -10.08 -20.87 20.83
N LEU A 315 -9.26 -21.16 19.82
CA LEU A 315 -9.17 -22.49 19.23
C LEU A 315 -8.14 -23.33 19.99
N GLU A 316 -8.47 -24.59 20.21
CA GLU A 316 -7.59 -25.57 20.84
C GLU A 316 -6.26 -25.66 20.06
N GLY A 317 -5.13 -25.51 20.77
CA GLY A 317 -3.79 -25.51 20.17
C GLY A 317 -3.31 -24.17 19.60
N GLN A 318 -4.16 -23.14 19.54
CA GLN A 318 -3.79 -21.78 19.07
C GLN A 318 -3.65 -20.76 20.21
N SER A 319 -3.85 -21.20 21.45
CA SER A 319 -3.71 -20.37 22.64
C SER A 319 -3.04 -21.16 23.77
N PRO A 320 -2.50 -20.50 24.80
CA PRO A 320 -1.93 -21.19 25.96
C PRO A 320 -3.00 -21.88 26.85
N PHE A 321 -4.29 -21.70 26.54
CA PHE A 321 -5.41 -22.26 27.32
C PHE A 321 -5.96 -23.52 26.65
N SER A 322 -6.03 -24.62 27.41
CA SER A 322 -6.60 -25.91 26.99
C SER A 322 -7.97 -26.22 27.60
N LYS A 323 -8.44 -25.37 28.52
CA LYS A 323 -9.74 -25.50 29.20
C LYS A 323 -10.40 -24.13 29.29
N ASN A 324 -11.73 -24.14 29.44
CA ASN A 324 -12.50 -22.93 29.71
C ASN A 324 -12.01 -22.28 31.00
N VAL A 325 -11.95 -20.95 31.00
CA VAL A 325 -11.53 -20.13 32.15
C VAL A 325 -12.61 -19.11 32.41
N GLU A 326 -12.95 -18.90 33.68
CA GLU A 326 -13.87 -17.85 34.10
C GLU A 326 -13.35 -17.17 35.36
N PHE A 327 -13.18 -15.86 35.28
CA PHE A 327 -12.78 -15.02 36.39
C PHE A 327 -13.98 -14.30 37.02
N SER A 328 -13.94 -14.12 38.33
CA SER A 328 -14.96 -13.37 39.07
C SER A 328 -14.66 -11.86 39.18
N SER A 329 -13.66 -11.37 38.45
CA SER A 329 -13.20 -9.98 38.49
C SER A 329 -14.23 -9.01 37.93
N LYS A 330 -14.51 -7.91 38.62
CA LYS A 330 -15.14 -6.74 38.00
C LYS A 330 -14.07 -5.90 37.32
N VAL A 331 -14.28 -5.59 36.04
CA VAL A 331 -13.35 -4.82 35.21
C VAL A 331 -14.10 -3.71 34.52
N ASN A 332 -13.55 -2.51 34.58
CA ASN A 332 -13.97 -1.40 33.74
C ASN A 332 -12.75 -0.85 33.02
N ILE A 333 -12.88 -0.56 31.72
CA ILE A 333 -11.81 0.04 30.94
C ILE A 333 -12.31 1.26 30.17
N SER A 334 -11.39 2.17 29.92
CA SER A 334 -11.52 3.18 28.87
C SER A 334 -10.21 3.21 28.10
N TRP A 335 -10.25 3.57 26.82
CA TRP A 335 -9.04 3.61 26.00
C TRP A 335 -9.00 4.87 25.15
N THR A 336 -7.79 5.25 24.75
CA THR A 336 -7.52 6.41 23.91
C THR A 336 -6.65 5.99 22.74
N TYR A 337 -7.04 6.44 21.55
CA TYR A 337 -6.25 6.32 20.33
C TYR A 337 -5.12 7.34 20.39
N VAL A 338 -3.86 6.89 20.30
CA VAL A 338 -2.69 7.77 20.26
C VAL A 338 -2.15 7.85 18.83
N SER A 339 -2.02 6.70 18.17
CA SER A 339 -1.60 6.59 16.76
C SER A 339 -2.03 5.23 16.19
N PRO A 340 -1.87 4.96 14.88
CA PRO A 340 -2.17 3.65 14.29
C PRO A 340 -1.39 2.48 14.94
N VAL A 341 -0.28 2.76 15.62
CA VAL A 341 0.59 1.75 16.26
C VAL A 341 0.58 1.83 17.79
N GLU A 342 -0.24 2.70 18.39
CA GLU A 342 -0.27 2.88 19.85
C GLU A 342 -1.67 3.23 20.38
N TYR A 343 -2.12 2.47 21.37
CA TYR A 343 -3.34 2.69 22.14
C TYR A 343 -3.02 2.68 23.64
N ARG A 344 -3.69 3.55 24.39
CA ARG A 344 -3.57 3.62 25.85
C ARG A 344 -4.87 3.22 26.51
N VAL A 345 -4.84 2.14 27.28
CA VAL A 345 -6.01 1.55 27.94
C VAL A 345 -5.92 1.79 29.44
N LYS A 346 -6.81 2.62 29.98
CA LYS A 346 -6.98 2.80 31.43
C LYS A 346 -7.86 1.68 31.95
N VAL A 347 -7.35 0.96 32.95
CA VAL A 347 -7.99 -0.22 33.52
C VAL A 347 -8.27 0.03 35.00
N ASN A 348 -9.47 -0.33 35.45
CA ASN A 348 -9.80 -0.51 36.85
C ASN A 348 -10.35 -1.94 37.04
N SER A 349 -9.56 -2.81 37.67
CA SER A 349 -9.90 -4.22 37.84
C SER A 349 -9.76 -4.70 39.28
N THR A 350 -10.64 -5.60 39.69
CA THR A 350 -10.55 -6.30 40.99
C THR A 350 -9.77 -7.63 40.91
N GLY A 351 -9.36 -8.06 39.72
CA GLY A 351 -8.65 -9.33 39.50
C GLY A 351 -8.22 -9.57 38.05
N PRO A 352 -7.77 -10.78 37.71
CA PRO A 352 -7.31 -11.10 36.35
C PRO A 352 -8.44 -11.08 35.33
N PHE A 353 -8.13 -10.66 34.10
CA PHE A 353 -9.09 -10.64 32.99
C PHE A 353 -8.39 -10.77 31.64
N PHE A 354 -9.17 -10.98 30.59
CA PHE A 354 -8.69 -10.98 29.21
C PHE A 354 -8.94 -9.62 28.56
N LEU A 355 -7.89 -9.00 28.04
CA LEU A 355 -7.99 -7.82 27.19
C LEU A 355 -8.03 -8.28 25.74
N VAL A 356 -9.12 -7.97 25.05
CA VAL A 356 -9.29 -8.28 23.63
C VAL A 356 -9.06 -7.02 22.81
N PHE A 357 -8.28 -7.13 21.74
CA PHE A 357 -8.10 -6.12 20.71
C PHE A 357 -8.48 -6.72 19.36
N LEU A 358 -9.63 -6.31 18.84
CA LEU A 358 -10.23 -6.87 17.62
C LEU A 358 -9.47 -6.52 16.33
N GLU A 359 -8.20 -6.12 16.41
CA GLU A 359 -7.31 -5.96 15.27
C GLU A 359 -6.76 -7.30 14.80
N THR A 360 -6.44 -7.39 13.51
CA THR A 360 -5.83 -8.59 12.91
C THR A 360 -4.57 -8.98 13.68
N TYR A 361 -4.47 -10.25 14.04
CA TYR A 361 -3.36 -10.78 14.83
C TYR A 361 -2.02 -10.59 14.13
N ASP A 362 -1.04 -10.12 14.89
CA ASP A 362 0.36 -10.04 14.48
C ASP A 362 1.26 -10.12 15.71
N ASP A 363 2.32 -10.93 15.66
CA ASP A 363 3.28 -11.11 16.76
C ASP A 363 4.01 -9.80 17.16
N GLY A 364 3.95 -8.77 16.30
CA GLY A 364 4.46 -7.43 16.56
C GLY A 364 3.63 -6.61 17.56
N TRP A 365 2.38 -6.98 17.82
CA TRP A 365 1.55 -6.33 18.84
C TRP A 365 1.95 -6.76 20.25
N SER A 366 2.06 -5.78 21.16
CA SER A 366 2.43 -6.03 22.56
C SER A 366 1.57 -5.19 23.49
N ALA A 367 1.00 -5.82 24.53
CA ALA A 367 0.41 -5.13 25.67
C ALA A 367 1.39 -5.12 26.84
N SER A 368 1.60 -3.96 27.46
CA SER A 368 2.49 -3.84 28.62
C SER A 368 2.00 -2.80 29.62
N SER A 369 2.34 -3.00 30.90
CA SER A 369 2.15 -2.01 31.96
C SER A 369 3.37 -1.99 32.87
N SER A 370 3.85 -0.80 33.23
CA SER A 370 4.99 -0.62 34.14
C SER A 370 6.23 -1.46 33.77
N GLY A 371 6.49 -1.65 32.47
CA GLY A 371 7.61 -2.45 31.96
C GLY A 371 7.36 -3.97 31.87
N ARG A 372 6.26 -4.48 32.43
CA ARG A 372 5.84 -5.88 32.31
C ARG A 372 5.06 -6.11 31.01
N ILE A 373 5.45 -7.11 30.24
CA ILE A 373 4.76 -7.54 29.01
C ILE A 373 3.79 -8.66 29.37
N TYR A 374 2.55 -8.55 28.90
CA TYR A 374 1.51 -9.57 29.13
C TYR A 374 1.60 -10.71 28.11
N THR A 375 1.11 -11.88 28.49
CA THR A 375 1.04 -13.05 27.60
C THR A 375 0.07 -12.77 26.46
N HIS A 376 0.60 -12.70 25.24
CA HIS A 376 -0.14 -12.50 24.00
C HIS A 376 -0.57 -13.84 23.40
N PHE A 377 -1.78 -13.88 22.83
CA PHE A 377 -2.33 -15.04 22.14
C PHE A 377 -3.47 -14.62 21.20
N ILE A 378 -3.97 -15.57 20.41
CA ILE A 378 -5.00 -15.34 19.41
C ILE A 378 -6.39 -15.52 20.01
N GLY A 379 -7.22 -14.47 19.88
CA GLY A 379 -8.65 -14.48 20.19
C GLY A 379 -9.50 -14.62 18.93
N TYR A 380 -10.66 -15.29 19.01
CA TYR A 380 -11.60 -15.50 17.89
C TYR A 380 -10.97 -16.13 16.64
N GLY A 381 -9.78 -16.74 16.78
CA GLY A 381 -9.01 -17.28 15.66
C GLY A 381 -8.36 -16.23 14.75
N TYR A 382 -8.52 -14.93 15.01
CA TYR A 382 -7.95 -13.88 14.15
C TYR A 382 -7.46 -12.61 14.87
N SER A 383 -7.91 -12.36 16.11
CA SER A 383 -7.70 -11.11 16.84
C SER A 383 -6.58 -11.22 17.88
N ASN A 384 -6.11 -10.09 18.38
CA ASN A 384 -5.12 -10.03 19.45
C ASN A 384 -5.78 -10.11 20.82
N ALA A 385 -5.22 -10.93 21.72
CA ALA A 385 -5.69 -11.03 23.10
C ALA A 385 -4.53 -11.14 24.10
N TRP A 386 -4.75 -10.65 25.32
CA TRP A 386 -3.79 -10.76 26.41
C TRP A 386 -4.44 -11.16 27.73
N LEU A 387 -3.74 -11.96 28.53
CA LEU A 387 -4.10 -12.21 29.92
C LEU A 387 -3.49 -11.11 30.79
N ILE A 388 -4.34 -10.26 31.35
CA ILE A 388 -3.94 -9.21 32.30
C ILE A 388 -4.12 -9.76 33.71
N ASN A 389 -3.01 -10.09 34.36
CA ASN A 389 -2.99 -10.65 35.72
C ASN A 389 -2.64 -9.61 36.80
N ASP A 390 -3.07 -8.37 36.57
CA ASP A 390 -2.88 -7.25 37.49
C ASP A 390 -4.25 -6.75 38.00
N SER A 391 -4.26 -6.07 39.14
CA SER A 391 -5.47 -5.52 39.77
C SER A 391 -5.23 -4.08 40.23
N GLY A 392 -6.30 -3.36 40.54
CA GLY A 392 -6.30 -1.94 40.84
C GLY A 392 -6.47 -1.06 39.60
N CYS A 393 -6.05 0.20 39.74
CA CYS A 393 -6.10 1.19 38.67
C CYS A 393 -4.72 1.34 38.02
N PHE A 394 -4.61 1.05 36.72
CA PHE A 394 -3.37 1.14 35.98
C PHE A 394 -3.63 1.44 34.49
N GLU A 395 -2.56 1.71 33.75
CA GLU A 395 -2.61 1.92 32.30
C GLU A 395 -1.87 0.79 31.58
N VAL A 396 -2.50 0.23 30.56
CA VAL A 396 -1.90 -0.73 29.63
C VAL A 396 -1.61 -0.01 28.32
N LYS A 397 -0.35 -0.05 27.90
CA LYS A 397 0.10 0.39 26.59
C LYS A 397 -0.01 -0.79 25.61
N VAL A 398 -0.84 -0.66 24.58
CA VAL A 398 -0.92 -1.60 23.45
C VAL A 398 -0.18 -0.96 22.27
N GLU A 399 0.92 -1.57 21.82
CA GLU A 399 1.80 -1.00 20.79
C GLU A 399 2.21 -2.03 19.73
N PHE A 400 2.40 -1.57 18.49
CA PHE A 400 2.95 -2.39 17.40
C PHE A 400 4.45 -2.14 17.25
N ARG A 401 5.29 -3.02 17.79
CA ARG A 401 6.75 -2.82 17.91
C ARG A 401 7.55 -2.73 16.61
N PRO A 402 7.21 -3.44 15.52
CA PRO A 402 8.00 -3.39 14.28
C PRO A 402 8.12 -1.99 13.63
N HIS A 403 7.39 -0.97 14.10
CA HIS A 403 7.53 0.41 13.65
C HIS A 403 8.96 0.96 13.78
N VAL A 404 9.83 0.37 14.63
CA VAL A 404 11.24 0.78 14.76
C VAL A 404 12.06 0.69 13.46
N PHE A 405 11.71 -0.21 12.54
CA PHE A 405 12.42 -0.36 11.27
C PHE A 405 12.28 0.88 10.36
N PHE A 406 11.17 1.61 10.50
CA PHE A 406 10.96 2.88 9.80
C PHE A 406 12.02 3.92 10.20
N TYR A 407 12.34 4.01 11.51
CA TYR A 407 13.37 4.93 12.00
C TYR A 407 14.77 4.54 11.50
N TYR A 408 15.09 3.25 11.48
CA TYR A 408 16.37 2.78 10.92
C TYR A 408 16.49 3.09 9.42
N GLY A 409 15.46 2.83 8.62
CA GLY A 409 15.47 3.16 7.19
C GLY A 409 15.61 4.66 6.92
N SER A 410 14.93 5.49 7.73
CA SER A 410 15.03 6.94 7.67
C SER A 410 16.45 7.43 7.97
N ALA A 411 17.08 6.89 9.02
CA ALA A 411 18.45 7.23 9.39
C ALA A 411 19.47 6.84 8.30
N ILE A 412 19.34 5.64 7.72
CA ILE A 412 20.19 5.19 6.61
C ILE A 412 20.06 6.12 5.40
N THR A 413 18.84 6.56 5.10
CA THR A 413 18.57 7.46 3.96
C THR A 413 19.22 8.83 4.17
N ILE A 414 19.02 9.43 5.35
CA ILE A 414 19.64 10.72 5.71
C ILE A 414 21.17 10.63 5.64
N PHE A 415 21.74 9.57 6.21
CA PHE A 415 23.19 9.36 6.18
C PHE A 415 23.73 9.20 4.75
N SER A 416 23.01 8.47 3.90
CA SER A 416 23.38 8.26 2.50
C SER A 416 23.36 9.58 1.72
N ILE A 417 22.35 10.44 1.94
CA ILE A 417 22.28 11.77 1.32
C ILE A 417 23.47 12.62 1.77
N ILE A 418 23.75 12.69 3.07
CA ILE A 418 24.88 13.47 3.61
C ILE A 418 26.21 12.98 3.02
N ALA A 419 26.42 11.66 2.97
CA ALA A 419 27.64 11.08 2.42
C ALA A 419 27.82 11.45 0.94
N VAL A 420 26.77 11.34 0.12
CA VAL A 420 26.80 11.72 -1.29
C VAL A 420 27.07 13.21 -1.46
N SER A 421 26.39 14.08 -0.69
CA SER A 421 26.63 15.52 -0.74
C SER A 421 28.06 15.88 -0.37
N LEU A 422 28.65 15.25 0.65
CA LEU A 422 30.04 15.45 1.04
C LEU A 422 31.00 15.01 -0.07
N LEU A 423 30.77 13.85 -0.69
CA LEU A 423 31.59 13.39 -1.82
C LEU A 423 31.54 14.37 -3.00
N VAL A 424 30.37 14.92 -3.32
CA VAL A 424 30.22 15.94 -4.37
C VAL A 424 31.00 17.22 -4.00
N VAL A 425 30.89 17.70 -2.76
CA VAL A 425 31.63 18.89 -2.31
C VAL A 425 33.14 18.66 -2.36
N LEU A 426 33.61 17.49 -1.95
CA LEU A 426 35.03 17.12 -2.00
C LEU A 426 35.54 17.08 -3.44
N GLU A 427 34.78 16.49 -4.36
CA GLU A 427 35.11 16.44 -5.79
C GLU A 427 35.17 17.85 -6.41
N ILE A 428 34.22 18.74 -6.08
CA ILE A 428 34.23 20.14 -6.54
C ILE A 428 35.48 20.86 -6.01
N ARG A 429 35.80 20.71 -4.72
CA ARG A 429 37.00 21.32 -4.13
C ARG A 429 38.29 20.80 -4.78
N GLN A 430 38.38 19.50 -5.03
CA GLN A 430 39.54 18.93 -5.72
C GLN A 430 39.71 19.48 -7.13
N ARG A 431 38.62 19.64 -7.88
CA ARG A 431 38.65 20.24 -9.24
C ARG A 431 39.11 21.69 -9.20
N ASN A 432 38.60 22.48 -8.26
CA ASN A 432 38.98 23.89 -8.09
C ASN A 432 40.48 24.02 -7.73
N SER A 433 40.98 23.18 -6.83
CA SER A 433 42.42 23.19 -6.48
C SER A 433 43.31 22.85 -7.69
N LYS A 434 42.92 21.86 -8.50
CA LYS A 434 43.65 21.47 -9.72
C LYS A 434 43.59 22.55 -10.82
N SER A 435 42.51 23.34 -10.88
CA SER A 435 42.44 24.48 -11.81
C SER A 435 43.34 25.63 -11.37
N GLU A 436 43.38 25.95 -10.08
CA GLU A 436 44.27 26.98 -9.54
C GLU A 436 45.75 26.62 -9.76
N GLU A 437 46.12 25.37 -9.50
CA GLU A 437 47.49 24.87 -9.68
C GLU A 437 47.94 24.89 -11.17
N ARG A 438 47.01 24.70 -12.12
CA ARG A 438 47.29 24.87 -13.55
C ARG A 438 47.45 26.33 -13.97
N SER A 439 46.70 27.24 -13.36
CA SER A 439 46.84 28.68 -13.64
C SER A 439 48.19 29.23 -13.14
N TYR A 440 48.69 28.74 -12.00
CA TYR A 440 50.00 29.14 -11.48
C TYR A 440 51.18 28.62 -12.31
N ASN A 441 51.07 27.43 -12.91
CA ASN A 441 52.15 26.85 -13.74
C ASN A 441 52.22 27.41 -15.18
N HIS A 442 51.27 28.28 -15.57
CA HIS A 442 51.23 28.94 -16.88
C HIS A 442 51.61 30.44 -16.83
N LEU A 443 51.92 30.96 -15.64
CA LEU A 443 52.56 32.26 -15.40
C LEU A 443 54.05 32.03 -15.17
#